data_AF-A0A166AHR3-F1
#
_entry.id   AF-A0A166AHR3-F1
#
_cell.length_a   1.000
_cell.length_b   1.000
_cell.length_c   1.000
_cell.angle_alpha   90.00
_cell.angle_beta   90.00
_cell.angle_gamma   90.00
#
_symmetry.space_group_name_H-M   'P 1'
#
loop_
_entity.id
_entity.type
_entity.pdbx_description
1 polymer ?
#
loop_
_entity_poly.entity_id
_entity_poly.type
_entity_poly.pdbx_seq_one_letter_code
_entity_poly.pdbx_strand_id
1 'polypeptide(L)'
;MDSYYVFEYIKIFVKTSRIKNKYLKNGLEIALHDKKCSGQPKKYETREEMGIIALACSDPPKGRKTWILRLIAEILNEKDEFETLSRKNIRIILKKRN
;
A
#
# COMPACT_ATOMS: atom_id res chain seq x y z
N MET A 1 24.60 35.33 -11.97
CA MET A 1 24.08 34.48 -13.06
C MET A 1 22.60 34.32 -12.83
N ASP A 2 21.84 35.16 -13.51
CA ASP A 2 20.46 35.45 -13.15
C ASP A 2 19.55 34.27 -13.43
N SER A 3 18.78 33.88 -12.41
CA SER A 3 17.88 32.73 -12.48
C SER A 3 16.90 32.79 -13.66
N TYR A 4 16.66 33.98 -14.22
CA TYR A 4 15.80 34.24 -15.37
C TYR A 4 16.27 33.58 -16.67
N TYR A 5 17.59 33.44 -16.89
CA TYR A 5 18.14 32.87 -18.14
C TYR A 5 17.84 31.37 -18.30
N VAL A 6 17.83 30.63 -17.20
CA VAL A 6 17.55 29.18 -17.22
C VAL A 6 16.08 28.91 -17.57
N PHE A 7 15.16 29.83 -17.26
CA PHE A 7 13.72 29.63 -17.48
C PHE A 7 13.26 30.02 -18.89
N GLU A 8 13.92 30.99 -19.53
CA GLU A 8 13.65 31.36 -20.93
C GLU A 8 13.92 30.17 -21.87
N TYR A 9 14.90 29.34 -21.53
CA TYR A 9 15.26 28.16 -22.31
C TYR A 9 14.28 26.98 -22.17
N ILE A 10 13.46 26.92 -21.11
CA ILE A 10 12.65 25.71 -20.79
C ILE A 10 11.13 25.90 -21.04
N LYS A 11 10.64 27.05 -21.55
CA LYS A 11 9.21 27.27 -21.92
C LYS A 11 8.20 26.71 -20.88
N ILE A 12 8.36 27.12 -19.63
CA ILE A 12 7.63 26.49 -18.52
C ILE A 12 6.39 27.29 -18.08
N PHE A 13 5.21 26.66 -18.10
CA PHE A 13 3.90 27.19 -17.66
C PHE A 13 3.69 27.09 -16.11
N VAL A 14 2.67 27.79 -15.56
CA VAL A 14 2.31 27.97 -14.11
C VAL A 14 2.38 26.72 -13.21
N LYS A 15 2.35 25.51 -13.77
CA LYS A 15 2.47 24.22 -13.09
C LYS A 15 3.81 23.96 -12.38
N THR A 16 4.74 24.90 -12.43
CA THR A 16 6.17 24.69 -12.11
C THR A 16 6.70 25.49 -10.96
N SER A 17 5.84 26.23 -10.25
CA SER A 17 6.19 26.81 -8.95
C SER A 17 6.77 25.77 -7.98
N ARG A 18 6.26 24.53 -8.00
CA ARG A 18 6.79 23.41 -7.20
C ARG A 18 8.21 23.00 -7.62
N ILE A 19 8.46 22.89 -8.93
CA ILE A 19 9.78 22.53 -9.48
C ILE A 19 10.79 23.66 -9.24
N LYS A 20 10.38 24.93 -9.44
CA LYS A 20 11.17 26.13 -9.11
C LYS A 20 11.57 26.14 -7.65
N ASN A 21 10.63 25.92 -6.74
CA ASN A 21 10.90 25.91 -5.30
C ASN A 21 11.81 24.74 -4.90
N LYS A 22 11.67 23.55 -5.52
CA LYS A 22 12.60 22.44 -5.33
C LYS A 22 14.01 22.81 -5.84
N TYR A 23 14.12 23.39 -7.04
CA TYR A 23 15.40 23.81 -7.61
C TYR A 23 16.14 24.81 -6.73
N LEU A 24 15.46 25.88 -6.30
CA LEU A 24 16.06 26.91 -5.46
C LEU A 24 16.50 26.39 -4.08
N LYS A 25 15.81 25.38 -3.53
CA LYS A 25 16.11 24.83 -2.21
C LYS A 25 17.12 23.67 -2.24
N ASN A 26 17.14 22.89 -3.31
CA ASN A 26 17.77 21.57 -3.34
C ASN A 26 18.63 21.33 -4.60
N GLY A 27 18.70 22.27 -5.54
CA GLY A 27 19.46 22.14 -6.78
C GLY A 27 18.75 21.34 -7.88
N LEU A 28 19.43 21.21 -9.02
CA LEU A 28 18.87 20.66 -10.27
C LEU A 28 18.45 19.20 -10.16
N GLU A 29 19.34 18.34 -9.64
CA GLU A 29 19.12 16.90 -9.54
C GLU A 29 17.83 16.55 -8.78
N ILE A 30 17.56 17.27 -7.69
CA ILE A 30 16.37 17.02 -6.84
C ILE A 30 15.10 17.64 -7.44
N ALA A 31 15.23 18.67 -8.28
CA ALA A 31 14.10 19.28 -8.97
C ALA A 31 13.60 18.43 -10.15
N LEU A 32 14.54 17.76 -10.84
CA LEU A 32 14.27 16.88 -11.97
C LEU A 32 13.76 15.50 -11.54
N HIS A 33 14.28 14.97 -10.44
CA HIS A 33 13.89 13.65 -9.95
C HIS A 33 12.89 13.73 -8.81
N ASP A 34 11.76 13.02 -8.95
CA ASP A 34 10.86 12.82 -7.83
C ASP A 34 11.46 11.87 -6.79
N LYS A 35 11.17 12.16 -5.52
CA LYS A 35 11.60 11.29 -4.42
C LYS A 35 10.91 9.94 -4.56
N LYS A 36 11.64 8.87 -4.22
CA LYS A 36 11.08 7.53 -4.13
C LYS A 36 9.89 7.55 -3.16
N CYS A 37 8.70 7.26 -3.66
CA CYS A 37 7.52 7.08 -2.81
C CYS A 37 7.75 5.87 -1.91
N SER A 38 7.66 6.04 -0.60
CA SER A 38 7.78 4.94 0.39
C SER A 38 6.61 3.96 0.36
N GLY A 39 5.60 4.20 -0.50
CA GLY A 39 4.40 3.38 -0.60
C GLY A 39 3.49 3.55 0.62
N GLN A 40 2.32 2.90 0.57
CA GLN A 40 1.43 2.84 1.73
C GLN A 40 2.03 1.86 2.75
N PRO A 41 2.12 2.23 4.05
CA PRO A 41 2.59 1.31 5.08
C PRO A 41 1.69 0.07 5.14
N LYS A 42 2.28 -1.07 5.50
CA LYS A 42 1.54 -2.33 5.64
C LYS A 42 0.53 -2.16 6.77
N LYS A 43 -0.75 -2.37 6.47
CA LYS A 43 -1.86 -2.16 7.41
C LYS A 43 -1.98 -3.28 8.46
N TYR A 44 -1.45 -4.47 8.17
CA TYR A 44 -1.62 -5.66 9.01
C TYR A 44 -0.28 -6.25 9.41
N GLU A 45 -0.21 -6.68 10.66
CA GLU A 45 0.96 -7.30 11.27
C GLU A 45 1.22 -8.68 10.67
N THR A 46 2.48 -9.12 10.71
CA THR A 46 2.86 -10.44 10.18
C THR A 46 2.13 -11.58 10.92
N ARG A 47 1.83 -11.38 12.21
CA ARG A 47 1.09 -12.33 13.04
C ARG A 47 -0.35 -12.53 12.57
N GLU A 48 -1.04 -11.44 12.24
CA GLU A 48 -2.42 -11.49 11.75
C GLU A 48 -2.50 -12.25 10.42
N GLU A 49 -1.57 -11.95 9.50
CA GLU A 49 -1.48 -12.64 8.22
C GLU A 49 -1.22 -14.14 8.39
N MET A 50 -0.31 -14.52 9.31
CA MET A 50 -0.03 -15.93 9.59
C MET A 50 -1.24 -16.67 10.14
N GLY A 51 -2.03 -16.05 11.03
CA GLY A 51 -3.25 -16.67 11.56
C GLY A 51 -4.29 -16.95 10.47
N ILE A 52 -4.48 -16.01 9.54
CA ILE A 52 -5.40 -16.18 8.40
C ILE A 52 -4.93 -17.31 7.48
N ILE A 53 -3.63 -17.37 7.19
CA ILE A 53 -3.05 -18.40 6.33
C ILE A 53 -3.17 -19.77 6.98
N ALA A 54 -2.81 -19.88 8.26
CA ALA A 54 -2.91 -21.13 9.01
C ALA A 54 -4.34 -21.69 9.03
N LEU A 55 -5.34 -20.81 9.21
CA LEU A 55 -6.75 -21.18 9.13
C LEU A 55 -7.16 -21.61 7.72
N ALA A 56 -6.73 -20.92 6.68
CA ALA A 56 -7.09 -21.28 5.31
C ALA A 56 -6.44 -22.60 4.83
N CYS A 57 -5.29 -22.95 5.41
CA CYS A 57 -4.57 -24.20 5.14
C CYS A 57 -5.05 -25.38 6.00
N SER A 58 -5.88 -25.18 7.01
CA SER A 58 -6.41 -26.26 7.85
C SER A 58 -7.63 -26.93 7.21
N ASP A 59 -8.11 -28.02 7.83
CA ASP A 59 -9.30 -28.71 7.34
C ASP A 59 -10.57 -27.85 7.52
N PRO A 60 -11.41 -27.73 6.48
CA PRO A 60 -12.68 -27.03 6.58
C PRO A 60 -13.65 -27.77 7.52
N PRO A 61 -14.59 -27.06 8.15
CA PRO A 61 -15.53 -27.67 9.08
C PRO A 61 -16.45 -28.69 8.39
N LYS A 62 -16.96 -29.63 9.19
CA LYS A 62 -17.72 -30.80 8.72
C LYS A 62 -18.81 -30.42 7.72
N GLY A 63 -18.88 -31.19 6.63
CA GLY A 63 -19.86 -31.00 5.56
C GLY A 63 -19.44 -30.04 4.45
N ARG A 64 -18.20 -29.51 4.48
CA ARG A 64 -17.65 -28.67 3.40
C ARG A 64 -16.37 -29.25 2.85
N LYS A 65 -16.20 -29.17 1.52
CA LYS A 65 -14.98 -29.62 0.83
C LYS A 65 -13.84 -28.59 0.90
N THR A 66 -14.16 -27.31 1.06
CA THR A 66 -13.19 -26.21 1.05
C THR A 66 -13.63 -25.06 1.96
N TRP A 67 -12.68 -24.21 2.33
CA TRP A 67 -12.94 -22.96 3.02
C TRP A 67 -13.65 -21.95 2.13
N ILE A 68 -14.79 -21.44 2.61
CA ILE A 68 -15.49 -20.32 1.98
C ILE A 68 -15.00 -19.04 2.65
N LEU A 69 -14.67 -18.02 1.86
CA LEU A 69 -14.14 -16.74 2.37
C LEU A 69 -15.03 -16.08 3.43
N ARG A 70 -16.36 -16.24 3.32
CA ARG A 70 -17.33 -15.72 4.30
C ARG A 70 -17.19 -16.43 5.66
N LEU A 71 -17.05 -17.75 5.63
CA LEU A 71 -16.87 -18.57 6.83
C LEU A 71 -15.53 -18.27 7.52
N ILE A 72 -14.46 -18.08 6.74
CA ILE A 72 -13.17 -17.64 7.28
C ILE A 72 -13.33 -16.31 8.02
N ALA A 73 -14.06 -15.35 7.44
CA ALA A 73 -14.30 -14.06 8.06
C ALA A 73 -15.14 -14.16 9.34
N GLU A 74 -16.17 -15.01 9.36
CA GLU A 74 -16.99 -15.25 10.55
C GLU A 74 -16.15 -15.83 11.70
N ILE A 75 -15.36 -16.88 11.45
CA ILE A 75 -14.50 -17.50 12.48
C ILE A 75 -13.38 -16.57 12.96
N LEU A 76 -12.83 -15.75 12.07
CA LEU A 76 -11.81 -14.78 12.48
C LEU A 76 -12.42 -13.66 13.31
N ASN A 77 -13.61 -13.16 12.96
CA ASN A 77 -14.28 -12.11 13.73
C ASN A 77 -14.67 -12.56 15.14
N GLU A 78 -14.86 -13.85 15.38
CA GLU A 78 -15.08 -14.40 16.72
C GLU A 78 -13.83 -14.33 17.62
N LYS A 79 -12.65 -14.09 17.04
CA LYS A 79 -11.39 -13.93 17.79
C LYS A 79 -11.10 -12.44 17.94
N ASP A 80 -10.95 -11.98 19.17
CA ASP A 80 -10.65 -10.56 19.51
C ASP A 80 -9.44 -9.98 18.75
N GLU A 81 -8.48 -10.84 18.37
CA GLU A 81 -7.28 -10.45 17.60
C GLU A 81 -7.59 -9.96 16.17
N PHE A 82 -8.79 -10.23 15.63
CA PHE A 82 -9.11 -10.02 14.22
C PHE A 82 -10.38 -9.19 13.98
N GLU A 83 -10.95 -8.56 15.01
CA GLU A 83 -12.24 -7.83 14.95
C GLU A 83 -12.30 -6.75 13.86
N THR A 84 -11.15 -6.18 13.48
CA THR A 84 -11.06 -5.13 12.45
C THR A 84 -10.95 -5.66 11.00
N LEU A 85 -10.88 -6.97 10.80
CA LEU A 85 -10.66 -7.58 9.49
C LEU A 85 -11.95 -7.74 8.68
N SER A 86 -12.10 -6.91 7.66
CA SER A 86 -13.10 -7.14 6.62
C SER A 86 -12.75 -8.34 5.72
N ARG A 87 -13.78 -9.01 5.20
CA ARG A 87 -13.70 -10.03 4.13
C ARG A 87 -12.79 -9.62 2.97
N LYS A 88 -12.78 -8.34 2.60
CA LYS A 88 -11.92 -7.81 1.52
C LYS A 88 -10.44 -7.94 1.87
N ASN A 89 -10.06 -7.71 3.12
CA ASN A 89 -8.68 -7.81 3.59
C ASN A 89 -8.20 -9.26 3.55
N ILE A 90 -9.02 -10.18 4.07
CA ILE A 90 -8.73 -11.63 4.05
C ILE A 90 -8.47 -12.11 2.62
N ARG A 91 -9.32 -11.70 1.65
CA ARG A 91 -9.10 -12.03 0.23
C ARG A 91 -7.77 -11.51 -0.30
N ILE A 92 -7.42 -10.27 0.01
CA ILE A 92 -6.17 -9.65 -0.46
C ILE A 92 -4.97 -10.39 0.13
N ILE A 93 -5.02 -10.73 1.42
CA ILE A 93 -3.96 -11.46 2.12
C ILE A 93 -3.77 -12.86 1.51
N LEU A 94 -4.85 -13.61 1.32
CA LEU A 94 -4.79 -14.94 0.71
C LEU A 94 -4.32 -14.89 -0.76
N LYS A 95 -4.76 -13.88 -1.53
CA LYS A 95 -4.33 -13.70 -2.92
C LYS A 95 -2.83 -13.46 -3.05
N LYS A 96 -2.19 -12.78 -2.09
CA LYS A 96 -0.73 -12.54 -2.13
C LYS A 96 0.10 -13.82 -1.96
N ARG A 97 -0.50 -14.91 -1.48
CA ARG A 97 0.16 -16.18 -1.18
C ARG A 97 -0.13 -17.29 -2.21
N ASN A 98 -1.04 -17.04 -3.16
CA ASN A 98 -1.38 -17.95 -4.25
C ASN A 98 -0.54 -17.68 -5.50
#